data_AF-A0A969GGL7-F1
#
_entry.id   AF-A0A969GGL7-F1
#
_cell.length_a   1.000
_cell.length_b   1.000
_cell.length_c   1.000
_cell.angle_alpha   90.00
_cell.angle_beta   90.00
_cell.angle_gamma   90.00
#
_symmetry.space_group_name_H-M   'P 1'
#
loop_
_entity.id
_entity.type
_entity.pdbx_description
1 polymer ?
#
loop_
_entity_poly.entity_id
_entity_poly.type
_entity_poly.pdbx_seq_one_letter_code
_entity_poly.pdbx_strand_id
1 'polypeptide(L)'
;MTDKINDTISLETMAITEIRKGFDLMFMHFPDGDLAGHEDGWMSRQQLSAYKRDDDSLGLLLEVMRSRNLYEDTLIIVTSDHGGHDTTHGSDLPEDLTIPWLISGPRTIRGELVT
;
A
#
# COMPACT_ATOMS: atom_id res chain seq x y z
N MET A 1 -14.44 -4.33 -16.53
CA MET A 1 -15.06 -5.57 -16.02
C MET A 1 -13.97 -6.26 -15.21
N THR A 2 -13.81 -5.82 -13.96
CA THR A 2 -12.90 -6.41 -12.99
C THR A 2 -13.78 -7.26 -12.08
N ASP A 3 -13.51 -8.57 -12.08
CA ASP A 3 -14.21 -9.51 -11.22
C ASP A 3 -13.98 -9.09 -9.77
N LYS A 4 -15.08 -8.73 -9.11
CA LYS A 4 -15.16 -8.51 -7.67
C LYS A 4 -15.00 -9.86 -6.98
N ILE A 5 -13.78 -10.36 -6.92
CA ILE A 5 -13.43 -11.44 -6.01
C ILE A 5 -13.26 -10.80 -4.64
N ASN A 6 -13.70 -11.48 -3.58
CA ASN A 6 -13.43 -11.14 -2.18
C ASN A 6 -11.91 -11.28 -1.90
N ASP A 7 -11.09 -10.46 -2.57
CA ASP A 7 -9.71 -10.75 -2.95
C ASP A 7 -8.66 -10.40 -1.90
N THR A 8 -9.01 -9.78 -0.78
CA THR A 8 -8.01 -9.45 0.26
C THR A 8 -7.33 -10.70 0.80
N ILE A 9 -8.12 -11.77 1.05
CA ILE A 9 -7.57 -13.08 1.46
C ILE A 9 -6.69 -13.66 0.36
N SER A 10 -7.02 -13.44 -0.93
CA SER A 10 -6.24 -13.97 -2.03
C SER A 10 -4.93 -13.20 -2.20
N LEU A 11 -4.95 -11.87 -2.16
CA LEU A 11 -3.80 -11.01 -2.35
C LEU A 11 -2.78 -11.20 -1.22
N GLU A 12 -3.24 -11.20 0.04
CA GLU A 12 -2.38 -11.53 1.19
C GLU A 12 -1.80 -12.93 1.06
N THR A 13 -2.61 -13.93 0.71
CA THR A 13 -2.15 -15.31 0.55
C THR A 13 -1.11 -15.43 -0.56
N MET A 14 -1.32 -14.73 -1.68
CA MET A 14 -0.38 -14.68 -2.81
C MET A 14 0.93 -14.01 -2.39
N ALA A 15 0.86 -12.84 -1.76
CA ALA A 15 2.05 -12.13 -1.28
C ALA A 15 2.83 -12.98 -0.25
N ILE A 16 2.17 -13.60 0.72
CA ILE A 16 2.79 -14.51 1.68
C ILE A 16 3.43 -15.71 0.98
N THR A 17 2.78 -16.25 -0.06
CA THR A 17 3.31 -17.36 -0.84
C THR A 17 4.61 -16.97 -1.55
N GLU A 18 4.65 -15.79 -2.17
CA GLU A 18 5.86 -15.29 -2.84
C GLU A 18 6.97 -14.95 -1.84
N ILE A 19 6.66 -14.30 -0.70
CA ILE A 19 7.63 -14.07 0.40
C ILE A 19 8.26 -15.39 0.85
N ARG A 20 7.47 -16.47 0.94
CA ARG A 20 7.98 -17.79 1.37
C ARG A 20 8.93 -18.41 0.35
N LYS A 21 8.66 -18.24 -0.95
CA LYS A 21 9.54 -18.68 -2.05
C LYS A 21 10.82 -17.84 -2.12
N GLY A 22 10.75 -16.58 -1.70
CA GLY A 22 11.80 -15.59 -1.88
C GLY A 22 11.57 -14.77 -3.15
N PHE A 23 12.04 -13.53 -3.15
CA PHE A 23 11.90 -12.59 -4.26
C PHE A 23 13.11 -11.65 -4.33
N ASP A 24 13.46 -11.23 -5.55
CA ASP A 24 14.39 -10.11 -5.77
C ASP A 24 13.65 -8.76 -5.79
N LEU A 25 12.43 -8.78 -6.34
CA LEU A 25 11.50 -7.65 -6.39
C LEU A 25 10.08 -8.19 -6.24
N MET A 26 9.29 -7.54 -5.39
CA MET A 26 7.86 -7.81 -5.24
C MET A 26 7.11 -6.48 -5.29
N PHE A 27 6.03 -6.43 -6.06
CA PHE A 27 5.14 -5.27 -6.16
C PHE A 27 3.72 -5.70 -5.78
N MET A 28 3.09 -4.94 -4.89
CA MET A 28 1.75 -5.20 -4.40
C MET A 28 0.95 -3.90 -4.45
N HIS A 29 -0.29 -3.99 -4.90
CA HIS A 29 -1.20 -2.86 -5.08
C HIS A 29 -2.47 -3.10 -4.27
N PHE A 30 -2.84 -2.13 -3.43
CA PHE A 30 -4.05 -2.13 -2.62
C PHE A 30 -5.11 -1.20 -3.24
N PRO A 31 -6.11 -1.72 -3.96
CA PRO A 31 -7.04 -0.87 -4.73
C PRO A 31 -8.22 -0.35 -3.90
N ASP A 32 -8.49 -0.92 -2.72
CA ASP A 32 -9.73 -0.67 -1.97
C ASP A 32 -9.87 0.79 -1.54
N GLY A 33 -8.77 1.48 -1.22
CA GLY A 33 -8.77 2.89 -0.84
C GLY A 33 -9.23 3.82 -1.97
N ASP A 34 -8.81 3.56 -3.19
CA ASP A 34 -9.26 4.30 -4.38
C ASP A 34 -10.73 4.01 -4.69
N LEU A 35 -11.11 2.74 -4.70
CA LEU A 35 -12.50 2.32 -4.94
C LEU A 35 -13.47 2.97 -3.95
N ALA A 36 -13.13 2.97 -2.66
CA ALA A 36 -13.92 3.63 -1.63
C ALA A 36 -13.89 5.16 -1.75
N GLY A 37 -12.77 5.75 -2.21
CA GLY A 37 -12.68 7.17 -2.52
C GLY A 37 -13.64 7.60 -3.62
N HIS A 38 -13.74 6.81 -4.70
CA HIS A 38 -14.69 7.06 -5.77
C HIS A 38 -16.17 6.84 -5.36
N GLU A 39 -16.45 5.86 -4.50
CA GLU A 39 -17.83 5.53 -4.08
C GLU A 39 -18.36 6.48 -2.99
N ASP A 40 -17.56 6.75 -1.96
CA ASP A 40 -17.98 7.44 -0.74
C ASP A 40 -17.27 8.79 -0.50
N GLY A 41 -16.24 9.08 -1.29
CA GLY A 41 -15.46 10.30 -1.25
C GLY A 41 -14.11 10.16 -0.54
N TRP A 42 -13.15 11.01 -0.92
CA TRP A 42 -11.85 11.13 -0.27
C TRP A 42 -12.02 11.57 1.19
N MET A 43 -11.21 10.99 2.08
CA MET A 43 -11.29 11.17 3.54
C MET A 43 -12.62 10.71 4.17
N SER A 44 -13.46 9.98 3.44
CA SER A 44 -14.65 9.32 4.01
C SER A 44 -14.25 8.24 5.02
N ARG A 45 -15.20 7.87 5.90
CA ARG A 45 -14.97 6.77 6.86
C ARG A 45 -14.70 5.45 6.15
N GLN A 46 -15.28 5.25 4.97
CA GLN A 46 -15.17 4.05 4.16
C GLN A 46 -13.76 3.93 3.57
N GLN A 47 -13.24 5.01 2.98
CA GLN A 47 -11.86 5.06 2.51
C GLN A 47 -10.86 4.87 3.65
N LEU A 48 -11.04 5.57 4.78
CA LEU A 48 -10.17 5.38 5.95
C LEU A 48 -10.22 3.95 6.51
N SER A 49 -11.40 3.30 6.45
CA SER A 49 -11.54 1.90 6.84
C SER A 49 -10.87 0.94 5.86
N ALA A 50 -10.79 1.28 4.58
CA ALA A 50 -10.02 0.54 3.58
C ALA A 50 -8.51 0.63 3.88
N TYR A 51 -7.99 1.85 4.05
CA TYR A 51 -6.58 2.03 4.41
C TYR A 51 -6.20 1.37 5.73
N LYS A 52 -7.11 1.32 6.71
CA LYS A 52 -6.86 0.55 7.92
C LYS A 52 -6.65 -0.94 7.63
N ARG A 53 -7.45 -1.54 6.73
CA ARG A 53 -7.25 -2.94 6.36
C ARG A 53 -5.93 -3.13 5.63
N ASP A 54 -5.58 -2.22 4.73
CA ASP A 54 -4.31 -2.26 4.00
C ASP A 54 -3.10 -2.16 4.96
N ASP A 55 -3.19 -1.30 5.98
CA ASP A 55 -2.18 -1.18 7.05
C ASP A 55 -2.05 -2.48 7.87
N ASP A 56 -3.18 -3.09 8.26
CA ASP A 56 -3.19 -4.38 8.96
C ASP A 56 -2.56 -5.49 8.09
N SER A 57 -2.90 -5.53 6.79
CA SER A 57 -2.34 -6.47 5.80
C SER A 57 -0.83 -6.27 5.63
N LEU A 58 -0.36 -5.03 5.48
CA LEU A 58 1.05 -4.71 5.40
C LEU A 58 1.79 -5.19 6.66
N GLY A 59 1.22 -4.94 7.85
CA GLY A 59 1.74 -5.42 9.13
C GLY A 59 2.00 -6.93 9.12
N LEU A 60 1.02 -7.72 8.66
CA LEU A 60 1.14 -9.17 8.52
C LEU A 60 2.28 -9.58 7.57
N LEU A 61 2.41 -8.92 6.42
CA LEU A 61 3.48 -9.21 5.46
C LEU A 61 4.86 -8.93 6.05
N LEU A 62 5.01 -7.83 6.79
CA LEU A 62 6.25 -7.49 7.48
C LEU A 62 6.61 -8.53 8.55
N GLU A 63 5.63 -9.06 9.30
CA GLU A 63 5.85 -10.15 10.24
C GLU A 63 6.32 -11.43 9.54
N VAL A 64 5.70 -11.79 8.41
CA VAL A 64 6.12 -12.95 7.63
C VAL A 64 7.54 -12.76 7.09
N MET A 65 7.88 -11.58 6.57
CA MET A 65 9.26 -11.26 6.14
C MET A 65 10.27 -11.39 7.28
N ARG A 66 9.94 -10.92 8.49
CA ARG A 66 10.81 -11.09 9.68
C ARG A 66 11.02 -12.56 10.02
N SER A 67 9.97 -13.39 9.97
CA SER A 67 10.07 -14.83 10.23
C SER A 67 10.96 -15.58 9.22
N ARG A 68 11.22 -14.97 8.06
CA ARG A 68 12.05 -15.51 6.98
C ARG A 68 13.43 -14.86 6.88
N ASN A 69 13.78 -13.97 7.82
CA ASN A 69 14.99 -13.14 7.78
C ASN A 69 15.12 -12.28 6.51
N LEU A 70 14.01 -11.92 5.87
CA LEU A 70 14.00 -11.07 4.69
C LEU A 70 13.88 -9.58 5.03
N TYR A 71 13.22 -9.26 6.15
CA TYR A 71 12.90 -7.87 6.51
C TYR A 71 14.14 -6.96 6.61
N GLU A 72 15.20 -7.41 7.28
CA GLU A 72 16.40 -6.58 7.51
C GLU A 72 17.21 -6.31 6.24
N ASP A 73 17.12 -7.20 5.23
CA ASP A 73 17.87 -7.10 3.97
C ASP A 73 17.02 -6.59 2.78
N THR A 74 15.75 -6.26 3.02
CA THR A 74 14.83 -5.77 1.98
C THR A 74 14.62 -4.27 2.08
N LEU A 75 14.70 -3.56 0.95
CA LEU A 75 14.22 -2.19 0.83
C LEU A 75 12.70 -2.20 0.62
N ILE A 76 11.97 -1.63 1.56
CA ILE A 76 10.51 -1.51 1.52
C ILE A 76 10.18 -0.07 1.14
N ILE A 77 9.32 0.08 0.14
CA ILE A 77 8.79 1.37 -0.33
C ILE A 77 7.27 1.28 -0.30
N VAL A 78 6.62 2.24 0.36
CA VAL A 78 5.17 2.41 0.34
C VAL A 78 4.87 3.81 -0.21
N THR A 79 4.07 3.86 -1.26
CA THR A 79 3.69 5.09 -1.96
C THR A 79 2.29 4.95 -2.54
N SER A 80 1.70 6.08 -2.94
CA SER A 80 0.54 6.13 -3.85
C SER A 80 0.98 6.67 -5.21
N ASP A 81 0.22 6.42 -6.26
CA ASP A 81 0.38 7.06 -7.57
C ASP A 81 -0.42 8.37 -7.69
N HIS A 82 -1.48 8.51 -6.90
CA HIS A 82 -2.26 9.76 -6.80
C HIS A 82 -2.87 9.97 -5.40
N GLY A 83 -3.33 11.19 -5.16
CA GLY A 83 -4.30 11.51 -4.10
C GLY A 83 -5.69 11.70 -4.69
N GLY A 84 -6.52 12.58 -4.13
CA GLY A 84 -7.82 12.91 -4.71
C GLY A 84 -8.68 13.81 -3.82
N HIS A 85 -9.83 14.20 -4.36
CA HIS A 85 -10.76 15.14 -3.75
C HIS A 85 -12.22 14.77 -4.10
N ASP A 86 -13.18 15.19 -3.27
CA ASP A 86 -14.58 14.82 -3.44
C ASP A 86 -14.72 13.32 -3.76
N THR A 87 -15.14 12.94 -4.97
CA THR A 87 -15.21 11.54 -5.44
C THR A 87 -14.38 11.30 -6.72
N THR A 88 -13.35 12.11 -6.96
CA THR A 88 -12.50 12.04 -8.17
C THR A 88 -11.03 12.38 -7.89
N HIS A 89 -10.20 12.22 -8.91
CA HIS A 89 -8.79 12.59 -8.90
C HIS A 89 -8.32 12.92 -10.33
N GLY A 90 -7.10 13.45 -10.47
CA GLY A 90 -6.46 13.76 -11.76
C GLY A 90 -6.47 15.25 -12.14
N SER A 91 -6.72 16.11 -11.17
CA SER A 91 -6.58 17.56 -11.30
C SER A 91 -5.19 18.06 -10.83
N ASP A 92 -4.92 19.35 -10.99
CA ASP A 92 -3.72 20.00 -10.46
C ASP A 92 -3.87 20.41 -8.99
N LEU A 93 -4.91 19.94 -8.30
CA LEU A 93 -5.11 20.23 -6.88
C LEU A 93 -4.02 19.57 -6.02
N PRO A 94 -3.52 20.24 -4.98
CA PRO A 94 -2.54 19.64 -4.07
C PRO A 94 -2.98 18.30 -3.49
N GLU A 95 -4.28 18.12 -3.24
CA GLU A 95 -4.86 16.88 -2.73
C GLU A 95 -4.72 15.70 -3.70
N ASP A 96 -4.64 15.96 -5.02
CA ASP A 96 -4.49 14.94 -6.05
C ASP A 96 -3.02 14.56 -6.31
N LEU A 97 -2.10 15.46 -5.96
CA LEU A 97 -0.67 15.35 -6.28
C LEU A 97 0.20 15.02 -5.07
N THR A 98 -0.25 15.35 -3.85
CA THR A 98 0.52 15.11 -2.62
C THR A 98 0.33 13.66 -2.18
N ILE A 99 1.35 12.83 -2.45
CA ILE A 99 1.34 11.39 -2.16
C ILE A 99 2.33 11.02 -1.04
N PRO A 100 2.08 9.93 -0.30
CA PRO A 100 3.02 9.45 0.70
C PRO A 100 4.27 8.87 0.05
N TRP A 101 5.43 9.10 0.65
CA TRP A 101 6.68 8.39 0.36
C TRP A 101 7.28 7.86 1.66
N LEU A 102 7.14 6.55 1.88
CA LEU A 102 7.73 5.85 3.02
C LEU A 102 8.77 4.88 2.50
N ILE A 103 10.02 5.04 2.93
CA ILE A 103 11.15 4.21 2.48
C ILE A 103 11.90 3.71 3.72
N SER A 104 12.04 2.39 3.84
CA SER A 104 12.71 1.76 4.99
C SER A 104 13.50 0.53 4.55
N GLY A 105 14.72 0.37 5.04
CA GLY A 105 15.56 -0.80 4.77
C GLY A 105 17.06 -0.47 4.70
N PRO A 106 17.88 -1.41 4.19
CA PRO A 106 19.32 -1.24 4.09
C PRO A 106 19.73 0.06 3.41
N ARG A 107 20.74 0.73 4.00
CA ARG A 107 21.36 1.97 3.48
C ARG A 107 20.43 3.18 3.40
N THR A 108 19.26 3.14 4.04
CA THR A 108 18.43 4.34 4.25
C THR A 108 18.97 5.17 5.41
N ILE A 109 18.80 6.50 5.33
CA ILE A 109 19.08 7.42 6.44
C ILE A 109 17.73 7.82 7.04
N ARG A 110 17.58 7.64 8.35
CA ARG A 110 16.36 8.07 9.04
C ARG A 110 16.24 9.59 8.99
N GLY A 111 15.11 10.08 8.50
CA GLY A 111 14.79 11.49 8.42
C GLY A 111 13.58 11.72 7.52
N GLU A 112 13.17 12.96 7.38
CA GLU A 112 12.18 13.36 6.38
C GLU A 112 12.82 13.41 5.00
N LEU A 113 12.06 13.02 3.98
CA LEU A 113 12.48 13.20 2.60
C LEU A 113 12.45 14.70 2.29
N VAL A 114 13.61 15.28 2.01
CA VAL A 114 13.71 16.68 1.58
C VAL A 114 13.71 16.69 0.06
N THR A 115 12.58 17.12 -0.52
CA THR A 115 12.39 17.28 -1.97
C THR A 115 12.37 18.74 -2.36
#